data_AF-A0AAV9RZ43-F1
#
_entry.id   AF-A0AAV9RZ43-F1
#
_cell.length_a   1.000
_cell.length_b   1.000
_cell.length_c   1.000
_cell.angle_alpha   90.00
_cell.angle_beta   90.00
_cell.angle_gamma   90.00
#
_symmetry.space_group_name_H-M   'P 1'
#
loop_
_entity.id
_entity.type
_entity.pdbx_description
1 polymer ?
#
loop_
_entity_poly.entity_id
_entity_poly.type
_entity_poly.pdbx_seq_one_letter_code
_entity_poly.pdbx_strand_id
1 'polypeptide(L)'
;MQGRTPEGRGFQDKHPNPGQPYTGSQMCTYLPDNHEGKTVLKLLEKAFNQQLLFTIAIGESGDDVVTTASVPLKIQLEEEGSMIDGYPDKNYLMTLSKVLRNKGIK
;
A
#
# COMPACT_ATOMS: atom_id res chain seq x y z
N MET A 1 0.29 6.75 -8.55
CA MET A 1 -0.92 6.82 -7.69
C MET A 1 -0.49 7.35 -6.34
N GLN A 2 -1.22 8.33 -5.80
CA GLN A 2 -0.99 8.87 -4.46
C GLN A 2 -2.15 8.41 -3.58
N GLY A 3 -1.86 7.63 -2.54
CA GLY A 3 -2.83 7.20 -1.54
C GLY A 3 -2.54 7.91 -0.23
N ARG A 4 -3.58 8.47 0.39
CA ARG A 4 -3.49 9.06 1.73
C ARG A 4 -4.41 8.29 2.67
N THR A 5 -3.87 7.79 3.78
CA THR A 5 -4.70 7.31 4.89
C THR A 5 -4.92 8.46 5.88
N PRO A 6 -6.15 8.68 6.35
CA PRO A 6 -6.39 9.66 7.41
C PRO A 6 -5.79 9.14 8.72
N GLU A 7 -5.31 10.05 9.55
CA GLU A 7 -4.96 9.80 10.95
C GLU A 7 -6.24 9.50 11.75
N GLY A 8 -6.17 8.54 12.66
CA GLY A 8 -7.34 8.09 13.39
C GLY A 8 -7.01 7.23 14.60
N ARG A 9 -8.03 6.91 15.40
CA ARG A 9 -7.94 5.85 16.41
C ARG A 9 -8.38 4.53 15.78
N GLY A 10 -7.65 3.45 16.05
CA GLY A 10 -8.05 2.10 15.67
C GLY A 10 -9.35 1.70 16.36
N PHE A 11 -10.50 2.07 15.78
CA PHE A 11 -11.83 1.64 16.22
C PHE A 11 -12.25 0.44 15.38
N GLN A 12 -11.60 -0.71 15.57
CA GLN A 12 -12.05 -1.98 15.01
C GLN A 12 -11.28 -3.15 15.64
N ASP A 13 -11.97 -4.26 15.87
CA ASP A 13 -11.44 -5.57 16.33
C ASP A 13 -10.35 -6.17 15.40
N LYS A 14 -10.05 -5.49 14.29
CA LYS A 14 -9.07 -5.87 13.26
C LYS A 14 -7.73 -5.16 13.41
N HIS A 15 -7.61 -4.22 14.35
CA HIS A 15 -6.34 -3.55 14.64
C HIS A 15 -5.55 -4.36 15.67
N PRO A 16 -4.22 -4.44 15.51
CA PRO A 16 -3.39 -5.12 16.50
C PRO A 16 -3.49 -4.47 17.89
N ASN A 17 -3.67 -3.15 17.96
CA ASN A 17 -3.90 -2.42 19.21
C ASN A 17 -5.22 -1.61 19.14
N PRO A 18 -6.36 -2.23 19.49
CA PRO A 18 -7.66 -1.54 19.49
C PRO A 18 -7.63 -0.30 20.41
N GLY A 19 -8.01 0.85 19.88
CA GLY A 19 -8.05 2.12 20.62
C GLY A 19 -6.76 2.94 20.58
N GLN A 20 -5.64 2.40 20.10
CA GLN A 20 -4.41 3.18 19.89
C GLN A 20 -4.57 4.11 18.67
N PRO A 21 -4.07 5.36 18.74
CA PRO A 21 -3.98 6.21 17.56
C PRO A 21 -2.93 5.64 16.60
N TYR A 22 -3.24 5.68 15.31
CA TYR A 22 -2.27 5.41 14.25
C TYR A 22 -2.04 6.70 13.46
N THR A 23 -0.79 6.90 13.05
CA THR A 23 -0.42 8.03 12.20
C THR A 23 -0.84 7.72 10.77
N GLY A 24 -1.58 8.64 10.16
CA GLY A 24 -1.90 8.56 8.73
C GLY A 24 -0.63 8.72 7.91
N SER A 25 -0.47 7.93 6.85
CA SER A 25 0.71 7.99 5.99
C SER A 25 0.30 8.36 4.57
N GLN A 26 1.14 9.16 3.93
CA GLN A 26 1.05 9.41 2.50
C GLN A 26 2.04 8.51 1.78
N MET A 27 1.52 7.66 0.88
CA MET A 27 2.32 6.74 0.08
C MET A 27 2.13 7.05 -1.40
N CYS A 28 3.24 7.34 -2.07
CA CYS A 28 3.27 7.54 -3.52
C CYS A 28 3.89 6.32 -4.19
N THR A 29 3.19 5.72 -5.16
CA THR A 29 3.74 4.63 -5.98
C THR A 29 3.80 5.01 -7.46
N TYR A 30 4.89 4.61 -8.11
CA TYR A 30 5.19 4.91 -9.50
C TYR A 30 5.05 3.65 -10.36
N LEU A 31 4.38 3.81 -11.49
CA LEU A 31 4.22 2.79 -12.52
C LEU A 31 4.70 3.36 -13.86
N PRO A 32 5.33 2.57 -14.72
CA PRO A 32 5.71 3.04 -16.04
C PRO A 32 4.45 3.38 -16.85
N ASP A 33 4.52 4.46 -17.63
CA ASP A 33 3.42 4.90 -18.49
C ASP A 33 3.35 4.05 -19.77
N ASN A 34 3.00 2.78 -19.61
CA ASN A 34 2.79 1.83 -20.69
C ASN A 34 1.45 1.08 -20.49
N HIS A 35 1.07 0.25 -21.46
CA HIS A 35 -0.21 -0.48 -21.43
C HIS A 35 -0.37 -1.37 -20.18
N GLU A 36 0.72 -2.03 -19.77
CA GLU A 36 0.73 -2.89 -18.58
C GLU A 36 0.59 -2.06 -17.29
N GLY A 37 1.37 -0.98 -17.17
CA GLY A 37 1.32 -0.05 -16.05
C GLY A 37 -0.06 0.59 -15.87
N LYS A 38 -0.73 0.99 -16.97
CA LYS A 38 -2.12 1.50 -16.92
C LYS A 38 -3.12 0.44 -16.47
N THR A 39 -2.91 -0.83 -16.85
CA THR A 39 -3.77 -1.93 -16.42
C THR A 39 -3.61 -2.18 -14.91
N VAL A 40 -2.37 -2.22 -14.44
CA VAL A 40 -2.04 -2.38 -13.01
C VAL A 40 -2.56 -1.20 -12.19
N LEU A 41 -2.47 0.04 -12.69
CA LEU A 41 -3.00 1.23 -12.04
C LEU A 41 -4.49 1.07 -11.73
N LYS A 42 -5.30 0.63 -12.70
CA LYS A 42 -6.75 0.40 -12.50
C LYS A 42 -7.02 -0.67 -11.43
N LEU A 43 -6.19 -1.71 -11.35
CA LEU A 43 -6.30 -2.72 -10.29
C LEU A 43 -5.97 -2.13 -8.92
N LEU A 44 -4.93 -1.29 -8.82
CA LEU A 44 -4.59 -0.60 -7.59
C LEU A 44 -5.70 0.37 -7.15
N GLU A 45 -6.28 1.13 -8.07
CA GLU A 45 -7.41 2.03 -7.76
C GLU A 45 -8.61 1.24 -7.20
N LYS A 46 -8.95 0.10 -7.82
CA LYS A 46 -9.99 -0.80 -7.28
C LYS A 46 -9.63 -1.34 -5.89
N ALA A 47 -8.39 -1.79 -5.71
CA ALA A 47 -7.91 -2.31 -4.44
C ALA A 47 -7.94 -1.26 -3.33
N PHE A 48 -7.60 -0.01 -3.66
CA PHE A 48 -7.64 1.12 -2.75
C PHE A 48 -9.07 1.43 -2.31
N ASN A 49 -9.99 1.51 -3.28
CA ASN A 49 -11.41 1.75 -3.02
C ASN A 49 -12.05 0.63 -2.19
N GLN A 50 -11.52 -0.60 -2.27
CA GLN A 50 -11.95 -1.73 -1.45
C GLN A 50 -11.20 -1.84 -0.11
N GLN A 51 -10.32 -0.88 0.24
CA GLN A 51 -9.50 -0.91 1.45
C GLN A 51 -8.59 -2.15 1.56
N LEU A 52 -8.16 -2.72 0.41
CA LEU A 52 -7.31 -3.91 0.33
C LEU A 52 -5.83 -3.60 0.10
N LEU A 53 -5.47 -2.32 -0.08
CA LEU A 53 -4.07 -1.91 -0.28
C LEU A 53 -3.31 -1.72 1.04
N PHE A 54 -3.98 -1.25 2.07
CA PHE A 54 -3.35 -0.84 3.33
C PHE A 54 -3.96 -1.60 4.50
N THR A 55 -3.12 -1.92 5.47
CA THR A 55 -3.52 -2.49 6.77
C THR A 55 -2.73 -1.81 7.86
N ILE A 56 -3.21 -1.89 9.10
CA ILE A 56 -2.43 -1.49 10.26
C ILE A 56 -1.62 -2.68 10.73
N ALA A 57 -0.34 -2.46 11.01
CA ALA A 57 0.57 -3.43 11.59
C ALA A 57 1.31 -2.80 12.77
N ILE A 58 1.90 -3.63 13.61
CA ILE A 58 2.76 -3.17 14.71
C ILE A 58 4.14 -2.89 14.13
N GLY A 59 4.61 -1.65 14.27
CA GLY A 59 5.97 -1.25 13.89
C GLY A 59 7.03 -1.78 14.86
N GLU A 60 8.31 -1.62 14.52
CA GLU A 60 9.42 -2.13 15.34
C GLU A 60 9.44 -1.54 16.76
N SER A 61 8.92 -0.33 16.94
CA SER A 61 8.80 0.34 18.24
C SER A 61 7.53 -0.02 19.03
N GLY A 62 6.65 -0.86 18.48
CA GLY A 62 5.39 -1.26 19.12
C GLY A 62 4.19 -0.36 18.80
N ASP A 63 4.38 0.68 17.99
CA ASP A 63 3.31 1.59 17.55
C ASP A 63 2.53 1.05 16.36
N ASP A 64 1.26 1.44 16.25
CA ASP A 64 0.41 1.11 15.10
C ASP A 64 0.83 1.95 13.87
N VAL A 65 1.35 1.27 12.85
CA VAL A 65 1.79 1.88 11.59
C VAL A 65 0.96 1.36 10.41
N VAL A 66 0.70 2.25 9.45
CA VAL A 66 0.05 1.89 8.19
C VAL A 66 1.08 1.19 7.30
N THR A 67 0.79 -0.03 6.88
CA THR A 67 1.63 -0.79 5.96
C THR A 67 0.85 -1.26 4.74
N THR A 68 1.57 -1.59 3.68
CA THR A 68 0.98 -2.21 2.49
C THR A 68 0.52 -3.63 2.87
N ALA A 69 -0.73 -3.98 2.59
CA ALA A 69 -1.38 -5.21 3.08
C ALA A 69 -0.84 -6.49 2.42
N SER A 70 0.48 -6.68 2.35
CA SER A 70 1.18 -7.66 1.50
C SER A 70 0.98 -7.41 0.00
N VAL A 71 0.84 -6.15 -0.41
CA VAL A 71 0.91 -5.74 -1.81
C VAL A 71 2.30 -5.15 -2.02
N PRO A 72 3.14 -5.69 -2.92
CA PRO A 72 4.50 -5.17 -3.12
C PRO A 72 4.44 -3.85 -3.88
N LEU A 73 4.10 -2.75 -3.19
CA LEU A 73 4.08 -1.43 -3.77
C LEU A 73 5.48 -0.83 -3.71
N LYS A 74 5.97 -0.31 -4.83
CA LYS A 74 7.16 0.55 -4.85
C LYS A 74 6.73 1.91 -4.35
N ILE A 75 6.73 2.08 -3.02
CA ILE A 75 6.31 3.31 -2.34
C ILE A 75 7.53 4.18 -2.02
N GLN A 76 7.34 5.48 -2.16
CA GLN A 76 8.18 6.48 -1.53
C GLN A 76 7.42 6.99 -0.31
N LEU A 77 7.98 6.77 0.89
CA LEU A 77 7.48 7.34 2.13
C LEU A 77 8.00 8.78 2.26
N GLU A 78 7.11 9.72 2.52
CA GLU A 78 7.48 11.14 2.64
C GLU A 78 8.35 11.42 3.87
N GLU A 79 8.18 10.64 4.93
CA GLU A 79 8.94 10.82 6.19
C GLU A 79 10.36 10.28 6.11
N GLU A 80 10.63 9.25 5.29
CA GLU A 80 11.92 8.55 5.31
C GLU A 80 12.79 8.75 4.07
N GLY A 81 12.29 9.42 3.02
CA GLY A 81 13.08 9.77 1.82
C GLY A 81 13.71 8.58 1.07
N SER A 82 13.47 7.35 1.53
CA SER A 82 14.16 6.15 1.09
C SER A 82 13.31 5.45 0.02
N MET A 83 13.83 5.42 -1.22
CA MET A 83 13.30 4.52 -2.25
C MET A 83 13.79 3.12 -1.94
N ILE A 84 12.96 2.33 -1.26
CA ILE A 84 13.34 1.00 -0.78
C ILE A 84 13.50 0.00 -1.94
N ASP A 85 12.89 0.26 -3.11
CA ASP A 85 12.95 -0.63 -4.26
C ASP A 85 12.57 0.08 -5.57
N GLY A 86 13.53 0.75 -6.23
CA GLY A 86 13.29 1.54 -7.47
C GLY A 86 13.21 0.73 -8.76
N TYR A 87 12.91 1.40 -9.88
CA TYR A 87 13.10 0.82 -11.23
C TYR A 87 14.59 0.85 -11.63
N PRO A 88 15.07 -0.04 -12.52
CA PRO A 88 14.31 -0.99 -13.33
C PRO A 88 14.03 -2.33 -12.63
N ASP A 89 12.75 -2.72 -12.61
CA ASP A 89 12.30 -4.07 -12.26
C ASP A 89 11.31 -4.55 -13.32
N LYS A 90 11.76 -5.48 -14.17
CA LYS A 90 10.98 -5.97 -15.32
C LYS A 90 9.83 -6.89 -14.90
N ASN A 91 9.91 -7.51 -13.72
CA ASN A 91 8.92 -8.49 -13.27
C ASN A 91 7.91 -7.90 -12.27
N TYR A 92 8.13 -6.64 -11.90
CA TYR A 92 7.32 -5.90 -10.94
C TYR A 92 5.83 -5.92 -11.28
N LEU A 93 5.47 -5.46 -12.48
CA LEU A 93 4.08 -5.33 -12.89
C LEU A 93 3.35 -6.67 -12.97
N MET A 94 4.03 -7.69 -13.49
CA MET A 94 3.50 -9.05 -13.55
C MET A 94 3.24 -9.61 -12.15
N THR A 95 4.21 -9.46 -11.24
CA THR A 95 4.09 -9.91 -9.84
C THR A 95 2.98 -9.16 -9.13
N LEU A 96 2.92 -7.84 -9.29
CA LEU A 96 1.91 -6.99 -8.69
C LEU A 96 0.50 -7.33 -9.18
N SER A 97 0.33 -7.50 -10.49
CA SER A 97 -0.95 -7.95 -11.07
C SER A 97 -1.39 -9.31 -10.52
N LYS A 98 -0.46 -10.26 -10.37
CA LYS A 98 -0.74 -11.58 -9.79
C LYS A 98 -1.19 -11.49 -8.34
N VAL A 99 -0.52 -10.67 -7.53
CA VAL A 99 -0.89 -10.44 -6.12
C VAL A 99 -2.29 -9.81 -6.01
N LEU A 100 -2.58 -8.78 -6.81
CA LEU A 100 -3.89 -8.12 -6.80
C LEU A 100 -5.01 -9.09 -7.23
N ARG A 101 -4.77 -9.91 -8.27
CA ARG A 101 -5.71 -10.93 -8.72
C ARG A 101 -5.95 -12.02 -7.68
N ASN A 102 -4.91 -12.48 -6.99
CA ASN A 102 -5.03 -13.46 -5.90
C ASN A 102 -5.85 -12.92 -4.72
N LYS A 103 -5.87 -11.60 -4.54
CA LYS A 103 -6.74 -10.91 -3.59
C LYS A 103 -8.17 -10.67 -4.09
N GLY A 104 -8.51 -11.21 -5.27
CA GLY A 104 -9.85 -11.12 -5.85
C GLY A 104 -10.10 -9.86 -6.68
N ILE A 105 -9.10 -9.00 -6.89
CA ILE A 105 -9.25 -7.75 -7.64
C ILE A 105 -9.11 -8.04 -9.15
N LYS A 106 -10.16 -7.73 -9.91
CA LYS A 106 -10.26 -7.95 -11.37
C LYS A 106 -10.72 -6.67 -12.05
#